data_AF-A0A9N8EKD2-F1
#
_entry.id   AF-A0A9N8EKD2-F1
#
_cell.length_a   1.000
_cell.length_b   1.000
_cell.length_c   1.000
_cell.angle_alpha   90.00
_cell.angle_beta   90.00
_cell.angle_gamma   90.00
#
_symmetry.space_group_name_H-M   'P 1'
#
loop_
_entity.id
_entity.type
_entity.pdbx_description
1 polymer ?
#
loop_
_entity_poly.entity_id
_entity_poly.type
_entity_poly.pdbx_seq_one_letter_code
_entity_poly.pdbx_strand_id
1 'polypeptide(L)'
;MQMLRRSSVSRRWAAIAKLTIVVGLLAFILPDAVLAQRRRSLTGNETTVSLSNGVTREDLRRMKSARWLNQHQVSLLVDFIDTETSPYPSDPYDVTIQPNADCYVVFRDEAKTTYDMITATEPPTNDGERNYGVFLSHESPCGVCSNLADLAVYLETPDLTNPVRICGFTSFISGDIALDCLTKDVGFSDPCAAIWFHNTQHTRSQCLALCFLLLFSPNNCPSGIANPCQPNTEEGGACQNTINQQPACDDFQYKSGSQYRLNACLQCDECNSGPLFQKVAGRTRRASGIESGIDRPDIPTINHNYFTTNSRY
;
A
#
# COMPACT_ATOMS: atom_id res chain seq x y z
N MET A 1 8.03 -58.18 -32.12
CA MET A 1 7.75 -56.95 -32.88
C MET A 1 6.50 -56.32 -32.25
N GLN A 2 6.64 -55.07 -31.75
CA GLN A 2 5.61 -54.16 -31.22
C GLN A 2 4.86 -54.53 -29.91
N MET A 3 5.44 -54.10 -28.78
CA MET A 3 4.72 -53.81 -27.54
C MET A 3 4.18 -52.36 -27.56
N LEU A 4 2.94 -52.21 -27.13
CA LEU A 4 2.13 -51.00 -27.13
C LEU A 4 2.61 -49.96 -26.09
N ARG A 5 2.89 -48.73 -26.55
CA ARG A 5 2.98 -47.51 -25.72
C ARG A 5 1.58 -46.94 -25.46
N ARG A 6 1.13 -46.95 -24.21
CA ARG A 6 0.07 -46.10 -23.61
C ARG A 6 0.66 -45.56 -22.30
N SER A 7 0.49 -44.33 -21.82
CA SER A 7 -0.19 -43.11 -22.25
C SER A 7 0.20 -42.04 -21.20
N SER A 8 1.00 -41.03 -21.56
CA SER A 8 1.39 -39.93 -20.64
C SER A 8 0.41 -38.73 -20.69
N VAL A 9 -0.57 -38.77 -21.59
CA VAL A 9 -1.46 -37.64 -21.88
C VAL A 9 -2.58 -37.50 -20.83
N SER A 10 -3.07 -38.58 -20.22
CA SER A 10 -4.25 -38.50 -19.33
C SER A 10 -3.99 -37.83 -17.97
N ARG A 11 -2.73 -37.82 -17.49
CA ARG A 11 -2.39 -37.17 -16.21
C ARG A 11 -2.35 -35.65 -16.29
N ARG A 12 -2.05 -35.07 -17.46
CA ARG A 12 -2.02 -33.62 -17.67
C ARG A 12 -3.43 -33.01 -17.70
N TRP A 13 -4.40 -33.70 -18.28
CA TRP A 13 -5.80 -33.24 -18.31
C TRP A 13 -6.48 -33.29 -16.93
N ALA A 14 -6.16 -34.28 -16.11
CA ALA A 14 -6.68 -34.36 -14.74
C ALA A 14 -6.14 -33.24 -13.82
N ALA A 15 -4.92 -32.76 -14.05
CA ALA A 15 -4.34 -31.65 -13.29
C ALA A 15 -4.95 -30.29 -13.70
N ILE A 16 -5.18 -30.08 -15.00
CA ILE A 16 -5.83 -28.85 -15.52
C ILE A 16 -7.28 -28.77 -15.03
N ALA A 17 -8.04 -29.87 -15.08
CA ALA A 17 -9.42 -29.91 -14.61
C ALA A 17 -9.54 -29.63 -13.09
N LYS A 18 -8.58 -30.09 -12.28
CA LYS A 18 -8.55 -29.77 -10.84
C LYS A 18 -8.25 -28.30 -10.56
N LEU A 19 -7.40 -27.66 -11.38
CA LEU A 19 -7.07 -26.24 -11.23
C LEU A 19 -8.28 -25.35 -11.59
N THR A 20 -9.03 -25.70 -12.64
CA THR A 20 -10.24 -24.96 -13.04
C THR A 20 -11.35 -25.03 -12.00
N ILE A 21 -11.51 -26.16 -11.30
CA ILE A 21 -12.52 -26.33 -10.24
C ILE A 21 -12.17 -25.50 -8.99
N VAL A 22 -10.88 -25.40 -8.62
CA VAL A 22 -10.45 -24.60 -7.47
C VAL A 22 -10.61 -23.10 -7.72
N VAL A 23 -10.28 -22.63 -8.94
CA VAL A 23 -10.48 -21.22 -9.34
C VAL A 23 -11.98 -20.88 -9.42
N GLY A 24 -12.80 -21.81 -9.92
CA GLY A 24 -14.26 -21.64 -9.98
C GLY A 24 -14.94 -21.56 -8.61
N LEU A 25 -14.49 -22.35 -7.62
CA LEU A 25 -15.05 -22.29 -6.26
C LEU A 25 -14.65 -21.00 -5.51
N LEU A 26 -13.44 -20.47 -5.73
CA LEU A 26 -13.01 -19.21 -5.11
C LEU A 26 -13.82 -18.00 -5.60
N ALA A 27 -14.22 -17.98 -6.87
CA ALA A 27 -15.06 -16.93 -7.45
C ALA A 27 -16.48 -16.86 -6.84
N PHE A 28 -16.98 -17.96 -6.28
CA PHE A 28 -18.30 -18.01 -5.63
C PHE A 28 -18.28 -17.67 -4.13
N ILE A 29 -17.12 -17.72 -3.47
CA ILE A 29 -17.00 -17.46 -2.01
C ILE A 29 -16.63 -15.99 -1.71
N LEU A 30 -15.98 -15.30 -2.65
CA LEU A 30 -15.53 -13.91 -2.49
C LEU A 30 -16.64 -12.84 -2.33
N PRO A 31 -17.83 -12.93 -2.96
CA PRO A 31 -18.83 -11.86 -2.87
C PRO A 31 -19.37 -11.66 -1.44
N ASP A 32 -19.50 -12.75 -0.68
CA ASP A 32 -20.15 -12.73 0.63
C ASP A 32 -19.24 -12.18 1.73
N ALA A 33 -17.91 -12.35 1.64
CA ALA A 33 -16.97 -11.82 2.61
C ALA A 33 -16.88 -10.28 2.54
N VAL A 34 -16.87 -9.72 1.32
CA VAL A 34 -16.84 -8.26 1.09
C VAL A 34 -18.17 -7.61 1.49
N LEU A 35 -19.31 -8.25 1.22
CA LEU A 35 -20.63 -7.77 1.62
C LEU A 35 -20.88 -7.87 3.13
N ALA A 36 -20.32 -8.87 3.82
CA ALA A 36 -20.45 -9.03 5.26
C ALA A 36 -19.71 -7.93 6.05
N GLN A 37 -18.57 -7.45 5.54
CA GLN A 37 -17.83 -6.33 6.14
C GLN A 37 -18.60 -5.01 6.01
N ARG A 38 -19.35 -4.82 4.91
CA ARG A 38 -20.19 -3.62 4.67
C ARG A 38 -21.42 -3.54 5.60
N ARG A 39 -22.01 -4.67 6.00
CA ARG A 39 -23.26 -4.68 6.80
C ARG A 39 -23.09 -4.41 8.29
N ARG A 40 -21.89 -4.59 8.87
CA ARG A 40 -21.67 -4.32 10.31
C ARG A 40 -21.50 -2.82 10.65
N SER A 41 -21.38 -1.95 9.65
CA SER A 41 -21.11 -0.52 9.86
C SER A 41 -22.36 0.39 9.92
N LEU A 42 -23.55 -0.12 9.58
CA LEU A 42 -24.74 0.72 9.29
C LEU A 42 -25.87 0.70 10.34
N THR A 43 -25.63 0.27 11.58
CA THR A 43 -26.68 0.29 12.63
C THR A 43 -26.32 1.04 13.92
N GLY A 44 -25.29 1.90 13.87
CA GLY A 44 -24.91 2.76 14.99
C GLY A 44 -25.34 4.22 14.79
N ASN A 45 -26.02 4.76 15.78
CA ASN A 45 -26.50 6.14 15.91
C ASN A 45 -25.47 7.19 15.42
N GLU A 46 -25.92 8.17 14.63
CA GLU A 46 -25.10 8.97 13.70
C GLU A 46 -24.35 10.16 14.33
N THR A 47 -24.01 10.11 15.61
CA THR A 47 -23.27 11.20 16.27
C THR A 47 -22.03 10.69 16.99
N THR A 48 -20.87 11.16 16.51
CA THR A 48 -19.54 11.06 17.13
C THR A 48 -19.02 9.65 17.44
N VAL A 49 -18.77 8.84 16.41
CA VAL A 49 -17.78 7.77 16.53
C VAL A 49 -16.41 8.38 16.24
N SER A 50 -15.59 8.51 17.30
CA SER A 50 -14.16 8.80 17.16
C SER A 50 -13.48 7.62 16.48
N LEU A 51 -12.83 7.86 15.35
CA LEU A 51 -11.90 6.92 14.75
C LEU A 51 -10.54 7.04 15.45
N SER A 52 -9.53 6.34 14.94
CA SER A 52 -8.16 6.43 15.47
C SER A 52 -7.76 7.90 15.69
N ASN A 53 -7.14 8.16 16.84
CA ASN A 53 -6.55 9.46 17.21
C ASN A 53 -7.52 10.66 17.25
N GLY A 54 -8.82 10.45 17.48
CA GLY A 54 -9.78 11.55 17.70
C GLY A 54 -10.41 12.12 16.42
N VAL A 55 -10.07 11.56 15.25
CA VAL A 55 -10.62 11.99 13.96
C VAL A 55 -12.09 11.58 13.86
N THR A 56 -12.95 12.52 13.48
CA THR A 56 -14.39 12.29 13.31
C THR A 56 -14.76 11.94 11.86
N ARG A 57 -15.96 11.39 11.64
CA ARG A 57 -16.50 11.21 10.28
C ARG A 57 -16.62 12.52 9.50
N GLU A 58 -16.85 13.63 10.18
CA GLU A 58 -16.91 14.94 9.53
C GLU A 58 -15.51 15.38 9.06
N ASP A 59 -14.48 15.14 9.87
CA ASP A 59 -13.10 15.40 9.47
C ASP A 59 -12.74 14.61 8.21
N LEU A 60 -13.13 13.34 8.12
CA LEU A 60 -12.91 12.53 6.92
C LEU A 60 -13.64 13.07 5.68
N ARG A 61 -14.88 13.55 5.83
CA ARG A 61 -15.61 14.21 4.72
C ARG A 61 -14.90 15.48 4.27
N ARG A 62 -14.36 16.26 5.21
CA ARG A 62 -13.56 17.45 4.90
C ARG A 62 -12.24 17.09 4.23
N MET A 63 -11.54 16.05 4.69
CA MET A 63 -10.33 15.53 4.03
C MET A 63 -10.59 15.14 2.58
N LYS A 64 -11.69 14.42 2.32
CA LYS A 64 -12.09 13.96 0.98
C LYS A 64 -12.56 15.08 0.05
N SER A 65 -13.12 16.17 0.59
CA SER A 65 -13.62 17.30 -0.21
C SER A 65 -12.63 18.44 -0.38
N ALA A 66 -11.57 18.49 0.44
CA ALA A 66 -10.52 19.50 0.32
C ALA A 66 -9.73 19.33 -0.98
N ARG A 67 -9.46 20.44 -1.67
CA ARG A 67 -8.78 20.47 -2.97
C ARG A 67 -7.26 20.57 -2.80
N TRP A 68 -6.56 19.61 -3.38
CA TRP A 68 -5.10 19.61 -3.48
C TRP A 68 -4.66 20.53 -4.63
N LEU A 69 -3.90 21.59 -4.35
CA LEU A 69 -3.52 22.60 -5.34
C LEU A 69 -2.26 22.23 -6.11
N ASN A 70 -1.24 21.67 -5.46
CA ASN A 70 0.04 21.33 -6.07
C ASN A 70 0.21 19.85 -6.50
N GLN A 71 -0.89 19.13 -6.76
CA GLN A 71 -0.85 17.72 -7.18
C GLN A 71 0.13 17.45 -8.33
N HIS A 72 0.04 18.24 -9.40
CA HIS A 72 0.90 18.05 -10.58
C HIS A 72 2.39 18.23 -10.26
N GLN A 73 2.74 19.16 -9.37
CA GLN A 73 4.11 19.39 -8.95
C GLN A 73 4.64 18.20 -8.14
N VAL A 74 3.82 17.62 -7.27
CA VAL A 74 4.20 16.41 -6.52
C VAL A 74 4.36 15.21 -7.47
N SER A 75 3.44 15.00 -8.42
CA SER A 75 3.58 13.97 -9.46
C SER A 75 4.86 14.11 -10.29
N LEU A 76 5.26 15.34 -10.64
CA LEU A 76 6.53 15.62 -11.32
C LEU A 76 7.74 15.24 -10.47
N LEU A 77 7.73 15.56 -9.17
CA LEU A 77 8.85 15.27 -8.26
C LEU A 77 9.12 13.78 -8.09
N VAL A 78 8.10 12.95 -8.19
CA VAL A 78 8.22 11.48 -8.09
C VAL A 78 8.26 10.77 -9.44
N ASP A 79 8.30 11.51 -10.55
CA ASP A 79 8.30 10.99 -11.92
C ASP A 79 7.11 10.06 -12.22
N PHE A 80 5.91 10.47 -11.79
CA PHE A 80 4.68 9.69 -11.95
C PHE A 80 3.51 10.58 -12.39
N ILE A 81 3.57 11.00 -13.66
CA ILE A 81 2.56 11.86 -14.31
C ILE A 81 1.60 11.03 -15.16
N ASP A 82 2.13 10.03 -15.87
CA ASP A 82 1.34 9.09 -16.67
C ASP A 82 1.03 7.85 -15.83
N THR A 83 -0.20 7.78 -15.34
CA THR A 83 -0.67 6.69 -14.49
C THR A 83 -0.87 5.37 -15.23
N GLU A 84 -0.95 5.40 -16.57
CA GLU A 84 -1.14 4.21 -17.40
C GLU A 84 0.17 3.45 -17.63
N THR A 85 1.31 4.16 -17.57
CA THR A 85 2.63 3.58 -17.77
C THR A 85 3.19 3.06 -16.44
N SER A 86 3.70 1.82 -16.45
CA SER A 86 4.38 1.24 -15.29
C SER A 86 5.64 2.05 -14.96
N PRO A 87 5.81 2.51 -13.71
CA PRO A 87 7.02 3.21 -13.30
C PRO A 87 8.16 2.25 -12.97
N TYR A 88 7.90 0.93 -12.89
CA TYR A 88 8.90 -0.06 -12.54
C TYR A 88 9.91 -0.27 -13.67
N PRO A 89 11.22 -0.02 -13.43
CA PRO A 89 12.27 -0.34 -14.37
C PRO A 89 12.57 -1.85 -14.34
N SER A 90 13.55 -2.28 -15.14
CA SER A 90 14.10 -3.63 -15.04
C SER A 90 14.88 -3.82 -13.73
N ASP A 91 14.65 -4.94 -13.04
CA ASP A 91 15.42 -5.34 -11.86
C ASP A 91 16.87 -5.76 -12.19
N PRO A 92 17.85 -5.49 -11.31
CA PRO A 92 17.72 -4.71 -10.08
C PRO A 92 17.76 -3.20 -10.32
N TYR A 93 17.20 -2.43 -9.38
CA TYR A 93 17.20 -0.96 -9.39
C TYR A 93 17.47 -0.36 -8.00
N ASP A 94 17.94 0.90 -7.99
CA ASP A 94 18.14 1.70 -6.78
C ASP A 94 17.23 2.93 -6.83
N VAL A 95 16.63 3.25 -5.69
CA VAL A 95 15.68 4.34 -5.53
C VAL A 95 16.27 5.35 -4.57
N THR A 96 16.39 6.60 -5.02
CA THR A 96 16.75 7.70 -4.10
C THR A 96 15.51 8.24 -3.41
N ILE A 97 15.50 8.22 -2.07
CA ILE A 97 14.48 8.84 -1.21
C ILE A 97 15.21 9.74 -0.21
N GLN A 98 14.73 10.96 0.03
CA GLN A 98 15.32 11.85 1.03
C GLN A 98 14.92 11.35 2.45
N PRO A 99 15.83 10.78 3.25
CA PRO A 99 15.46 10.08 4.48
C PRO A 99 15.06 11.01 5.64
N ASN A 100 15.43 12.29 5.58
CA ASN A 100 15.16 13.28 6.62
C ASN A 100 14.09 14.29 6.20
N ALA A 101 13.35 14.01 5.13
CA ALA A 101 12.32 14.89 4.64
C ALA A 101 10.95 14.29 4.92
N ASP A 102 10.09 15.12 5.50
CA ASP A 102 8.71 14.79 5.83
C ASP A 102 7.76 15.43 4.83
N CYS A 103 6.51 14.99 4.84
CA CYS A 103 5.46 15.58 4.06
C CYS A 103 4.50 16.36 4.96
N TYR A 104 4.37 17.66 4.68
CA TYR A 104 3.50 18.59 5.39
C TYR A 104 2.27 18.90 4.55
N VAL A 105 1.10 19.00 5.20
CA VAL A 105 -0.08 19.63 4.61
C VAL A 105 -0.12 21.10 5.02
N VAL A 106 -0.25 21.99 4.04
CA VAL A 106 -0.30 23.45 4.24
C VAL A 106 -1.61 23.98 3.70
N PHE A 107 -2.52 24.40 4.59
CA PHE A 107 -3.82 24.94 4.18
C PHE A 107 -3.71 26.39 3.71
N ARG A 108 -4.36 26.70 2.58
CA ARG A 108 -4.29 28.01 1.91
C ARG A 108 -5.50 28.91 2.16
N ASP A 109 -6.51 28.42 2.88
CA ASP A 109 -7.67 29.17 3.32
C ASP A 109 -8.08 28.81 4.75
N GLU A 110 -8.72 29.76 5.45
CA GLU A 110 -9.15 29.61 6.85
C GLU A 110 -10.15 28.46 7.05
N ALA A 111 -10.99 28.22 6.04
CA ALA A 111 -11.96 27.13 6.04
C ALA A 111 -11.29 25.75 5.82
N LYS A 112 -9.98 25.72 5.52
CA LYS A 112 -9.17 24.52 5.27
C LYS A 112 -9.74 23.69 4.12
N THR A 113 -10.21 24.35 3.07
CA THR A 113 -10.82 23.72 1.88
C THR A 113 -9.84 23.50 0.74
N THR A 114 -8.67 24.14 0.79
CA THR A 114 -7.59 24.05 -0.20
C THR A 114 -6.25 23.93 0.51
N TYR A 115 -5.35 23.13 -0.06
CA TYR A 115 -4.04 22.86 0.55
C TYR A 115 -2.98 22.48 -0.48
N ASP A 116 -1.73 22.61 -0.05
CA ASP A 116 -0.55 22.04 -0.69
C ASP A 116 0.03 20.89 0.15
N MET A 117 0.71 19.98 -0.53
CA MET A 117 1.57 18.97 0.10
C MET A 117 3.03 19.37 -0.14
N ILE A 118 3.81 19.57 0.92
CA ILE A 118 5.17 20.09 0.84
C ILE A 118 6.15 19.09 1.45
N THR A 119 7.12 18.64 0.67
CA THR A 119 8.28 17.90 1.18
C THR A 119 9.28 18.88 1.79
N ALA A 120 9.63 18.71 3.06
CA ALA A 120 10.61 19.55 3.74
C ALA A 120 11.31 18.80 4.89
N THR A 121 12.54 19.19 5.23
CA THR A 121 13.26 18.62 6.38
C THR A 121 12.87 19.26 7.72
N GLU A 122 12.11 20.35 7.67
CA GLU A 122 11.61 21.09 8.81
C GLU A 122 10.23 21.66 8.45
N PRO A 123 9.35 21.94 9.43
CA PRO A 123 8.04 22.51 9.16
C PRO A 123 8.15 23.81 8.34
N PRO A 124 7.39 23.95 7.23
CA PRO A 124 7.35 25.20 6.47
C PRO A 124 6.92 26.38 7.35
N THR A 125 7.80 27.37 7.57
CA THR A 125 7.58 28.41 8.60
C THR A 125 7.03 29.73 8.08
N ASN A 126 7.00 30.01 6.77
CA ASN A 126 6.33 31.13 6.08
C ASN A 126 6.95 31.24 4.67
N ASP A 127 6.21 30.95 3.61
CA ASP A 127 6.65 31.06 2.21
C ASP A 127 6.36 32.45 1.58
N GLY A 128 5.91 33.42 2.38
CA GLY A 128 5.41 34.70 1.88
C GLY A 128 3.96 34.64 1.38
N GLU A 129 3.35 33.45 1.36
CA GLU A 129 1.93 33.25 1.11
C GLU A 129 1.18 33.05 2.44
N ARG A 130 -0.12 33.35 2.46
CA ARG A 130 -0.93 33.07 3.65
C ARG A 130 -1.11 31.56 3.78
N ASN A 131 -0.73 31.02 4.93
CA ASN A 131 -1.12 29.68 5.37
C ASN A 131 -2.05 29.78 6.58
N TYR A 132 -2.93 28.78 6.73
CA TYR A 132 -3.93 28.69 7.80
C TYR A 132 -3.72 27.41 8.64
N GLY A 133 -2.48 26.94 8.66
CA GLY A 133 -2.05 25.74 9.36
C GLY A 133 -1.06 24.94 8.51
N VAL A 134 0.02 24.53 9.16
CA VAL A 134 1.04 23.63 8.63
C VAL A 134 1.02 22.42 9.56
N PHE A 135 0.83 21.23 9.01
CA PHE A 135 0.74 20.02 9.82
C PHE A 135 1.63 18.94 9.24
N LEU A 136 2.39 18.26 10.10
CA LEU A 136 3.06 17.02 9.72
C LEU A 136 2.01 16.00 9.29
N SER A 137 2.15 15.47 8.08
CA SER A 137 1.19 14.54 7.48
C SER A 137 1.69 13.11 7.49
N HIS A 138 2.99 12.90 7.26
CA HIS A 138 3.71 11.63 7.39
C HIS A 138 5.24 11.84 7.32
N GLU A 139 6.01 10.92 7.90
CA GLU A 139 7.48 10.92 7.98
C GLU A 139 8.14 10.30 6.73
N SER A 140 7.84 10.87 5.57
CA SER A 140 8.49 10.56 4.30
C SER A 140 8.22 11.68 3.29
N PRO A 141 9.01 11.79 2.21
CA PRO A 141 8.73 12.77 1.16
C PRO A 141 7.31 12.62 0.59
N CYS A 142 6.69 13.74 0.22
CA CYS A 142 5.40 13.71 -0.45
C CYS A 142 5.46 12.93 -1.77
N GLY A 143 4.41 12.17 -2.02
CA GLY A 143 4.17 11.43 -3.25
C GLY A 143 2.68 11.40 -3.57
N VAL A 144 2.27 10.63 -4.58
CA VAL A 144 0.91 10.73 -5.13
C VAL A 144 -0.19 10.29 -4.17
N CYS A 145 0.11 9.45 -3.18
CA CYS A 145 -0.82 9.02 -2.12
C CYS A 145 -0.84 9.98 -0.91
N SER A 146 -0.15 11.11 -0.96
CA SER A 146 0.01 12.00 0.21
C SER A 146 -1.19 12.91 0.47
N ASN A 147 -2.11 13.04 -0.48
CA ASN A 147 -3.27 13.90 -0.35
C ASN A 147 -4.23 13.48 0.77
N LEU A 148 -5.11 14.40 1.17
CA LEU A 148 -6.03 14.20 2.28
C LEU A 148 -7.13 13.17 1.97
N ALA A 149 -7.56 13.03 0.71
CA ALA A 149 -8.56 12.04 0.35
C ALA A 149 -8.02 10.61 0.57
N ASP A 150 -6.77 10.36 0.18
CA ASP A 150 -6.11 9.07 0.42
C ASP A 150 -5.78 8.85 1.90
N LEU A 151 -5.38 9.91 2.64
CA LEU A 151 -5.26 9.82 4.10
C LEU A 151 -6.59 9.38 4.73
N ALA A 152 -7.73 9.90 4.27
CA ALA A 152 -9.03 9.49 4.80
C ALA A 152 -9.29 7.99 4.57
N VAL A 153 -8.87 7.42 3.43
CA VAL A 153 -8.93 5.97 3.17
C VAL A 153 -8.08 5.20 4.19
N TYR A 154 -6.86 5.67 4.46
CA TYR A 154 -6.00 5.07 5.49
C TYR A 154 -6.62 5.15 6.90
N LEU A 155 -7.27 6.26 7.25
CA LEU A 155 -7.92 6.40 8.56
C LEU A 155 -9.20 5.57 8.72
N GLU A 156 -9.96 5.38 7.63
CA GLU A 156 -11.21 4.62 7.63
C GLU A 156 -11.02 3.10 7.64
N THR A 157 -9.91 2.61 7.06
CA THR A 157 -9.67 1.17 6.84
C THR A 157 -8.45 0.68 7.61
N PRO A 158 -8.60 0.10 8.82
CA PRO A 158 -7.48 -0.35 9.65
C PRO A 158 -6.56 -1.37 8.98
N ASP A 159 -7.16 -2.32 8.25
CA ASP A 159 -6.46 -3.32 7.46
C ASP A 159 -6.74 -3.10 5.97
N LEU A 160 -5.88 -2.31 5.33
CA LEU A 160 -5.89 -2.15 3.87
C LEU A 160 -5.23 -3.31 3.14
N THR A 161 -4.44 -4.14 3.84
CA THR A 161 -3.68 -5.23 3.20
C THR A 161 -4.63 -6.26 2.61
N ASN A 162 -5.70 -6.63 3.31
CA ASN A 162 -6.67 -7.61 2.80
C ASN A 162 -7.51 -7.09 1.61
N PRO A 163 -8.15 -5.91 1.66
CA PRO A 163 -8.86 -5.33 0.52
C PRO A 163 -7.96 -5.16 -0.71
N VAL A 164 -6.75 -4.62 -0.53
CA VAL A 164 -5.80 -4.44 -1.63
C VAL A 164 -5.32 -5.77 -2.18
N ARG A 165 -5.08 -6.80 -1.34
CA ARG A 165 -4.77 -8.16 -1.82
C ARG A 165 -5.91 -8.77 -2.63
N ILE A 166 -7.16 -8.50 -2.25
CA ILE A 166 -8.33 -8.97 -3.01
C ILE A 166 -8.41 -8.24 -4.35
N CYS A 167 -8.29 -6.91 -4.37
CA CYS A 167 -8.22 -6.13 -5.61
C CYS A 167 -7.05 -6.60 -6.49
N GLY A 168 -5.87 -6.80 -5.90
CA GLY A 168 -4.71 -7.32 -6.61
C GLY A 168 -4.87 -8.77 -7.07
N PHE A 169 -5.68 -9.56 -6.35
CA PHE A 169 -6.05 -10.89 -6.82
C PHE A 169 -6.93 -10.83 -8.07
N THR A 170 -7.84 -9.85 -8.13
CA THR A 170 -8.63 -9.62 -9.34
C THR A 170 -7.76 -9.22 -10.54
N SER A 171 -6.59 -8.60 -10.34
CA SER A 171 -5.58 -8.40 -11.40
C SER A 171 -5.08 -9.72 -12.02
N PHE A 172 -5.11 -10.85 -11.29
CA PHE A 172 -4.77 -12.17 -11.86
C PHE A 172 -5.82 -12.66 -12.87
N ILE A 173 -7.03 -12.09 -12.86
CA ILE A 173 -8.14 -12.42 -13.75
C ILE A 173 -8.25 -11.37 -14.87
N SER A 174 -8.21 -10.07 -14.54
CA SER A 174 -8.07 -8.97 -15.52
C SER A 174 -7.55 -7.67 -14.87
N GLY A 175 -6.72 -6.92 -15.60
CA GLY A 175 -6.07 -5.70 -15.09
C GLY A 175 -7.05 -4.56 -14.78
N ASP A 176 -8.02 -4.31 -15.67
CA ASP A 176 -8.98 -3.20 -15.53
C ASP A 176 -9.87 -3.31 -14.28
N ILE A 177 -10.16 -4.54 -13.83
CA ILE A 177 -10.98 -4.77 -12.63
C ILE A 177 -10.24 -4.34 -11.35
N ALA A 178 -8.90 -4.42 -11.35
CA ALA A 178 -8.13 -4.12 -10.16
C ALA A 178 -7.99 -2.63 -9.90
N LEU A 179 -7.79 -1.82 -10.94
CA LEU A 179 -7.77 -0.36 -10.79
C LEU A 179 -9.16 0.18 -10.40
N ASP A 180 -10.23 -0.41 -10.95
CA ASP A 180 -11.60 -0.08 -10.56
C ASP A 180 -11.88 -0.43 -9.09
N CYS A 181 -11.39 -1.59 -8.63
CA CYS A 181 -11.49 -2.00 -7.23
C CYS A 181 -10.74 -1.02 -6.30
N LEU A 182 -9.52 -0.62 -6.65
CA LEU A 182 -8.73 0.32 -5.85
C LEU A 182 -9.36 1.72 -5.78
N THR A 183 -9.97 2.19 -6.87
CA THR A 183 -10.61 3.52 -6.92
C THR A 183 -12.01 3.52 -6.32
N LYS A 184 -12.87 2.56 -6.67
CA LYS A 184 -14.30 2.57 -6.28
C LYS A 184 -14.59 1.82 -4.98
N ASP A 185 -13.93 0.71 -4.72
CA ASP A 185 -14.20 -0.12 -3.54
C ASP A 185 -13.34 0.29 -2.35
N VAL A 186 -12.05 0.56 -2.60
CA VAL A 186 -11.12 1.05 -1.55
C VAL A 186 -11.20 2.57 -1.39
N GLY A 187 -11.36 3.31 -2.49
CA GLY A 187 -11.58 4.77 -2.45
C GLY A 187 -10.34 5.63 -2.68
N PHE A 188 -9.24 5.05 -3.17
CA PHE A 188 -8.03 5.82 -3.48
C PHE A 188 -8.24 6.76 -4.67
N SER A 189 -7.54 7.88 -4.66
CA SER A 189 -7.39 8.76 -5.82
C SER A 189 -6.74 8.03 -6.99
N ASP A 190 -7.04 8.44 -8.22
CA ASP A 190 -6.52 7.81 -9.45
C ASP A 190 -5.00 7.58 -9.43
N PRO A 191 -4.14 8.57 -9.11
CA PRO A 191 -2.70 8.33 -9.12
C PRO A 191 -2.25 7.42 -7.97
N CYS A 192 -2.90 7.47 -6.80
CA CYS A 192 -2.56 6.54 -5.72
C CYS A 192 -3.00 5.10 -6.04
N ALA A 193 -4.19 4.93 -6.62
CA ALA A 193 -4.67 3.64 -7.09
C ALA A 193 -3.77 3.07 -8.20
N ALA A 194 -3.28 3.91 -9.11
CA ALA A 194 -2.38 3.50 -10.19
C ALA A 194 -1.04 2.97 -9.67
N ILE A 195 -0.40 3.62 -8.70
CA ILE A 195 0.84 3.10 -8.13
C ILE A 195 0.62 1.78 -7.34
N TRP A 196 -0.50 1.64 -6.64
CA TRP A 196 -0.89 0.36 -6.02
C TRP A 196 -1.10 -0.75 -7.05
N PHE A 197 -1.74 -0.42 -8.18
CA PHE A 197 -1.93 -1.33 -9.30
C PHE A 197 -0.59 -1.78 -9.89
N HIS A 198 0.30 -0.84 -10.23
CA HIS A 198 1.61 -1.16 -10.79
C HIS A 198 2.48 -1.94 -9.81
N ASN A 199 2.46 -1.60 -8.51
CA ASN A 199 3.14 -2.39 -7.47
C ASN A 199 2.64 -3.83 -7.46
N THR A 200 1.32 -4.01 -7.48
CA THR A 200 0.71 -5.35 -7.52
C THR A 200 1.16 -6.14 -8.75
N GLN A 201 1.19 -5.50 -9.93
CA GLN A 201 1.60 -6.14 -11.18
C GLN A 201 3.08 -6.54 -11.16
N HIS A 202 3.95 -5.68 -10.62
CA HIS A 202 5.37 -5.96 -10.45
C HIS A 202 5.61 -7.08 -9.42
N THR A 203 4.95 -7.01 -8.27
CA THR A 203 5.01 -8.07 -7.25
C THR A 203 4.49 -9.39 -7.79
N ARG A 204 3.47 -9.36 -8.65
CA ARG A 204 3.05 -10.54 -9.38
C ARG A 204 4.16 -11.06 -10.29
N SER A 205 4.85 -10.23 -11.08
CA SER A 205 5.90 -10.73 -11.98
C SER A 205 7.08 -11.35 -11.23
N GLN A 206 7.43 -10.81 -10.05
CA GLN A 206 8.58 -11.27 -9.27
C GLN A 206 8.24 -12.37 -8.23
N CYS A 207 7.03 -12.32 -7.67
CA CYS A 207 6.67 -13.07 -6.45
C CYS A 207 5.46 -14.00 -6.61
N LEU A 208 4.93 -14.20 -7.84
CA LEU A 208 3.67 -14.91 -8.12
C LEU A 208 3.47 -16.19 -7.31
N ALA A 209 4.42 -17.12 -7.40
CA ALA A 209 4.29 -18.45 -6.82
C ALA A 209 4.15 -18.38 -5.28
N LEU A 210 4.97 -17.54 -4.64
CA LEU A 210 4.96 -17.36 -3.19
C LEU A 210 3.71 -16.63 -2.72
N CYS A 211 3.32 -15.57 -3.42
CA CYS A 211 2.13 -14.79 -3.06
C CYS A 211 0.83 -15.55 -3.28
N PHE A 212 0.75 -16.40 -4.30
CA PHE A 212 -0.40 -17.28 -4.48
C PHE A 212 -0.53 -18.30 -3.34
N LEU A 213 0.59 -18.91 -2.91
CA LEU A 213 0.59 -19.86 -1.80
C LEU A 213 0.22 -19.23 -0.45
N LEU A 214 0.53 -17.95 -0.26
CA LEU A 214 0.38 -17.23 1.00
C LEU A 214 -0.78 -16.23 1.01
N LEU A 215 -1.69 -16.28 0.02
CA LEU A 215 -2.76 -15.29 -0.16
C LEU A 215 -3.61 -15.07 1.10
N PHE A 216 -3.89 -16.14 1.85
CA PHE A 216 -4.67 -16.10 3.10
C PHE A 216 -3.83 -16.34 4.35
N SER A 217 -2.50 -16.26 4.23
CA SER A 217 -1.60 -16.37 5.38
C SER A 217 -1.56 -15.05 6.16
N PRO A 218 -1.32 -15.12 7.49
CA PRO A 218 -1.07 -13.93 8.28
C PRO A 218 0.05 -13.07 7.68
N ASN A 219 -0.04 -11.76 7.86
CA ASN A 219 0.97 -10.81 7.36
C ASN A 219 2.33 -11.05 8.01
N ASN A 220 2.32 -11.22 9.34
CA ASN A 220 3.50 -11.54 10.12
C ASN A 220 3.60 -13.06 10.36
N CYS A 221 4.79 -13.61 10.19
CA CYS A 221 5.07 -15.04 10.29
C CYS A 221 6.41 -15.25 11.03
N PRO A 222 6.41 -15.33 12.38
CA PRO A 222 7.63 -15.45 13.18
C PRO A 222 8.46 -16.71 12.86
N SER A 223 7.79 -17.77 12.41
CA SER A 223 8.34 -19.04 11.99
C SER A 223 7.61 -19.56 10.76
N GLY A 224 8.33 -20.07 9.75
CA GLY A 224 7.71 -20.55 8.52
C GLY A 224 8.70 -20.62 7.35
N ILE A 225 8.17 -20.62 6.12
CA ILE A 225 8.92 -20.69 4.86
C ILE A 225 10.10 -19.71 4.89
N ALA A 226 11.28 -20.19 4.49
CA ALA A 226 12.50 -19.41 4.43
C ALA A 226 12.29 -18.13 3.60
N ASN A 227 12.91 -17.04 4.03
CA ASN A 227 12.81 -15.75 3.37
C ASN A 227 13.35 -15.86 1.93
N PRO A 228 12.59 -15.49 0.88
CA PRO A 228 13.10 -15.42 -0.50
C PRO A 228 14.25 -14.42 -0.69
N CYS A 229 14.46 -13.53 0.28
CA CYS A 229 15.47 -12.48 0.26
C CYS A 229 16.56 -12.65 1.35
N GLN A 230 16.76 -13.83 1.95
CA GLN A 230 17.82 -14.03 2.95
C GLN A 230 19.20 -14.30 2.29
N PRO A 231 20.22 -13.48 2.57
CA PRO A 231 21.60 -13.74 2.17
C PRO A 231 22.26 -14.63 3.23
N ASN A 232 22.47 -15.92 2.91
CA ASN A 232 23.50 -16.83 3.50
C ASN A 232 23.30 -18.31 3.10
N THR A 233 22.65 -18.58 1.96
CA THR A 233 22.89 -19.80 1.21
C THR A 233 23.64 -19.43 -0.07
N GLU A 234 24.55 -20.29 -0.51
CA GLU A 234 25.31 -20.12 -1.77
C GLU A 234 24.42 -20.11 -3.04
N GLU A 235 23.09 -20.07 -2.89
CA GLU A 235 22.08 -20.23 -3.94
C GLU A 235 21.03 -19.08 -4.04
N GLY A 236 21.20 -17.94 -3.34
CA GLY A 236 20.44 -16.68 -3.56
C GLY A 236 19.40 -16.31 -2.47
N GLY A 237 19.01 -15.04 -2.26
CA GLY A 237 19.41 -13.77 -2.88
C GLY A 237 19.11 -12.60 -1.92
N ALA A 238 19.91 -11.53 -1.96
CA ALA A 238 19.65 -10.30 -1.20
C ALA A 238 18.40 -9.58 -1.74
N CYS A 239 17.80 -8.65 -0.97
CA CYS A 239 16.90 -7.64 -1.54
C CYS A 239 17.67 -6.95 -2.67
N GLN A 240 17.36 -7.31 -3.92
CA GLN A 240 18.16 -6.92 -5.08
C GLN A 240 17.99 -5.42 -5.35
N ASN A 241 16.83 -4.89 -5.00
CA ASN A 241 16.52 -3.48 -5.09
C ASN A 241 16.88 -2.77 -3.79
N THR A 242 17.30 -1.52 -3.94
CA THR A 242 17.88 -0.73 -2.86
C THR A 242 17.18 0.62 -2.73
N ILE A 243 17.23 1.18 -1.53
CA ILE A 243 16.86 2.57 -1.25
C ILE A 243 18.13 3.26 -0.78
N ASN A 244 18.57 4.29 -1.51
CA ASN A 244 19.83 4.99 -1.24
C ASN A 244 21.02 4.02 -1.11
N GLN A 245 21.12 3.04 -2.01
CA GLN A 245 22.16 2.00 -2.03
C GLN A 245 22.16 1.06 -0.81
N GLN A 246 21.17 1.14 0.06
CA GLN A 246 20.98 0.21 1.18
C GLN A 246 19.91 -0.82 0.84
N PRO A 247 19.99 -2.06 1.37
CA PRO A 247 18.93 -3.03 1.21
C PRO A 247 17.59 -2.42 1.63
N ALA A 248 16.57 -2.56 0.79
CA ALA A 248 15.25 -2.00 1.07
C ALA A 248 14.53 -2.64 2.28
N CYS A 249 15.04 -3.77 2.74
CA CYS A 249 14.44 -4.59 3.78
C CYS A 249 15.23 -4.48 5.08
N ASP A 250 14.55 -4.27 6.20
CA ASP A 250 15.18 -4.30 7.51
C ASP A 250 15.30 -5.72 8.08
N ASP A 251 16.32 -5.93 8.91
CA ASP A 251 16.61 -7.18 9.60
C ASP A 251 15.42 -7.78 10.36
N PHE A 252 14.62 -6.95 11.03
CA PHE A 252 13.48 -7.42 11.83
C PHE A 252 12.37 -8.03 10.96
N GLN A 253 12.34 -7.69 9.66
CA GLN A 253 11.32 -8.14 8.71
C GLN A 253 11.55 -9.59 8.28
N TYR A 254 12.79 -10.10 8.40
CA TYR A 254 13.11 -11.44 7.92
C TYR A 254 13.87 -12.33 8.91
N LYS A 255 14.38 -11.79 10.02
CA LYS A 255 15.04 -12.62 11.05
C LYS A 255 14.03 -13.56 11.71
N SER A 256 14.40 -14.85 11.74
CA SER A 256 13.59 -15.88 12.40
C SER A 256 13.41 -15.57 13.89
N GLY A 257 12.20 -15.78 14.41
CA GLY A 257 11.87 -15.49 15.81
C GLY A 257 11.51 -14.02 16.09
N SER A 258 11.65 -13.12 15.11
CA SER A 258 11.09 -11.77 15.20
C SER A 258 9.56 -11.85 15.09
N GLN A 259 8.84 -11.21 16.02
CA GLN A 259 7.38 -11.06 15.91
C GLN A 259 6.98 -10.21 14.69
N TYR A 260 7.88 -9.33 14.24
CA TYR A 260 7.68 -8.45 13.09
C TYR A 260 8.12 -9.09 11.76
N ARG A 261 8.54 -10.36 11.78
CA ARG A 261 8.92 -11.08 10.57
C ARG A 261 7.73 -11.15 9.63
N LEU A 262 7.91 -10.73 8.38
CA LEU A 262 6.91 -10.84 7.34
C LEU A 262 6.79 -12.27 6.84
N ASN A 263 5.61 -12.62 6.33
CA ASN A 263 5.48 -13.81 5.49
C ASN A 263 6.30 -13.64 4.20
N ALA A 264 6.63 -14.75 3.54
CA ALA A 264 7.54 -14.73 2.38
C ALA A 264 7.01 -13.93 1.17
N CYS A 265 5.69 -13.78 1.02
CA CYS A 265 5.12 -12.96 -0.05
C CYS A 265 5.35 -11.47 0.20
N LEU A 266 4.97 -10.99 1.39
CA LEU A 266 5.19 -9.59 1.77
C LEU A 266 6.67 -9.25 1.80
N GLN A 267 7.52 -10.19 2.22
CA GLN A 267 8.95 -9.97 2.16
C GLN A 267 9.43 -9.80 0.72
N CYS A 268 8.99 -10.66 -0.21
CA CYS A 268 9.33 -10.52 -1.63
C CYS A 268 8.84 -9.20 -2.24
N ASP A 269 7.64 -8.75 -1.87
CA ASP A 269 7.09 -7.44 -2.25
C ASP A 269 7.99 -6.29 -1.77
N GLU A 270 8.35 -6.27 -0.48
CA GLU A 270 9.25 -5.25 0.10
C GLU A 270 10.65 -5.25 -0.55
N CYS A 271 11.15 -6.41 -0.97
CA CYS A 271 12.45 -6.53 -1.63
C CYS A 271 12.46 -6.04 -3.08
N ASN A 272 11.38 -6.28 -3.82
CA ASN A 272 11.37 -6.13 -5.27
C ASN A 272 10.52 -4.96 -5.76
N SER A 273 9.42 -4.64 -5.08
CA SER A 273 8.48 -3.59 -5.50
C SER A 273 8.41 -2.44 -4.50
N GLY A 274 8.62 -2.73 -3.22
CA GLY A 274 8.60 -1.78 -2.11
C GLY A 274 9.41 -0.49 -2.32
N PRO A 275 10.66 -0.52 -2.84
CA PRO A 275 11.48 0.68 -2.96
C PRO A 275 10.83 1.75 -3.82
N LEU A 276 10.36 1.37 -5.02
CA LEU A 276 9.74 2.31 -5.94
C LEU A 276 8.36 2.73 -5.43
N PHE A 277 7.58 1.79 -4.89
CA PHE A 277 6.29 2.10 -4.30
C PHE A 277 6.41 3.17 -3.21
N GLN A 278 7.37 3.02 -2.28
CA GLN A 278 7.61 3.99 -1.22
C GLN A 278 7.96 5.38 -1.77
N LYS A 279 8.83 5.46 -2.80
CA LYS A 279 9.15 6.74 -3.46
C LYS A 279 7.94 7.39 -4.11
N VAL A 280 7.18 6.64 -4.90
CA VAL A 280 6.11 7.20 -5.73
C VAL A 280 4.85 7.49 -4.92
N ALA A 281 4.43 6.55 -4.06
CA ALA A 281 3.28 6.75 -3.18
C ALA A 281 3.56 7.89 -2.19
N GLY A 282 4.78 7.95 -1.65
CA GLY A 282 5.22 8.89 -0.63
C GLY A 282 4.56 8.66 0.73
N ARG A 283 3.31 8.22 0.80
CA ARG A 283 2.60 7.89 2.04
C ARG A 283 2.47 6.38 2.23
N THR A 284 2.83 5.90 3.42
CA THR A 284 2.41 4.60 3.95
C THR A 284 1.66 4.78 5.27
N ARG A 285 0.95 3.73 5.73
CA ARG A 285 0.33 3.73 7.07
C ARG A 285 1.35 3.98 8.17
N ARG A 286 2.48 3.27 8.11
CA ARG A 286 3.59 3.36 9.06
C ARG A 286 4.13 4.78 9.13
N ALA A 287 4.49 5.38 7.99
CA ALA A 287 4.99 6.75 7.94
C ALA A 287 3.94 7.78 8.41
N SER A 288 2.65 7.44 8.31
CA SER A 288 1.56 8.30 8.80
C SER A 288 1.26 8.11 10.29
N GLY A 289 1.96 7.22 11.01
CA GLY A 289 1.63 6.95 12.40
C GLY A 289 0.30 6.20 12.60
N ILE A 290 -0.14 5.47 11.57
CA ILE A 290 -1.40 4.73 11.58
C ILE A 290 -1.09 3.23 11.70
N GLU A 291 -1.69 2.56 12.70
CA GLU A 291 -1.59 1.12 12.85
C GLU A 291 -2.03 0.40 11.57
N SER A 292 -1.33 -0.67 11.20
CA SER A 292 -1.61 -1.47 10.00
C SER A 292 -1.82 -2.93 10.36
N GLY A 293 -2.41 -3.70 9.45
CA GLY A 293 -2.48 -5.16 9.59
C GLY A 293 -1.12 -5.86 9.53
N ILE A 294 -0.03 -5.14 9.26
CA ILE A 294 1.35 -5.61 9.31
C ILE A 294 1.99 -5.06 10.59
N ASP A 295 2.33 -5.94 11.52
CA ASP A 295 3.02 -5.57 12.75
C ASP A 295 4.45 -5.14 12.42
N ARG A 296 4.83 -3.94 12.87
CA ARG A 296 6.15 -3.33 12.69
C ARG A 296 6.59 -2.68 14.03
N PRO A 297 7.89 -2.61 14.32
CA PRO A 297 8.37 -1.77 15.42
C PRO A 297 8.16 -0.29 15.10
N ASP A 298 8.10 0.55 16.14
CA ASP A 298 8.24 2.00 16.09
C ASP A 298 7.34 2.75 15.08
N ILE A 299 6.07 2.94 15.47
CA ILE A 299 5.11 3.76 14.71
C ILE A 299 5.16 5.20 15.26
N PRO A 300 5.44 6.22 14.43
CA PRO A 300 5.46 7.61 14.88
C PRO A 300 4.08 8.05 15.37
N THR A 301 4.05 9.02 16.29
CA THR A 301 2.78 9.60 16.76
C THR A 301 2.46 10.85 15.96
N ILE A 302 1.52 10.74 15.02
CA ILE A 302 1.10 11.86 14.16
C ILE A 302 -0.36 12.22 14.44
N ASN A 303 -0.62 13.51 14.62
CA ASN A 303 -1.96 14.02 14.89
C ASN A 303 -2.64 14.46 13.59
N HIS A 304 -3.69 13.73 13.19
CA HIS A 304 -4.47 14.03 11.99
C HIS A 304 -5.71 14.89 12.22
N ASN A 305 -5.85 15.53 13.40
CA ASN A 305 -6.96 16.43 13.73
C ASN A 305 -6.77 17.83 13.11
N TYR A 306 -6.63 17.89 11.79
CA TYR A 306 -6.34 19.11 11.04
C TYR A 306 -7.43 20.17 11.12
N PHE A 307 -8.66 19.78 11.45
CA PHE A 307 -9.84 20.64 11.34
C PHE A 307 -10.36 21.16 12.68
N THR A 308 -9.75 20.75 13.79
CA THR A 308 -10.10 21.25 15.13
C THR A 308 -9.55 22.66 15.34
N THR A 309 -10.27 23.49 16.10
CA THR A 309 -9.93 24.91 16.31
C THR A 309 -8.65 25.15 17.13
N ASN A 310 -8.16 24.12 17.83
CA ASN A 310 -6.97 24.18 18.68
C ASN A 310 -5.75 23.45 18.11
N SER A 311 -5.81 22.89 16.90
CA SER A 311 -4.64 22.29 16.26
C SER A 311 -3.75 23.38 15.64
N ARG A 312 -2.93 24.03 16.47
CA ARG A 312 -1.72 24.72 16.04
C ARG A 312 -0.55 24.06 16.77
N TYR A 313 0.28 23.34 16.03
CA TYR A 313 1.63 22.98 16.42
C TYR A 313 2.51 23.19 15.21
#